data_AF-A0A518K4J2-F1
#
_entry.id   AF-A0A518K4J2-F1
#
_cell.length_a   1.000
_cell.length_b   1.000
_cell.length_c   1.000
_cell.angle_alpha   90.00
_cell.angle_beta   90.00
_cell.angle_gamma   90.00
#
_symmetry.space_group_name_H-M   'P 1'
#
loop_
_entity.id
_entity.type
_entity.pdbx_description
1 polymer ?
#
loop_
_entity_poly.entity_id
_entity_poly.type
_entity_poly.pdbx_seq_one_letter_code
_entity_poly.pdbx_strand_id
1 'polypeptide(L)'
;MAQDPVDEVLDVPTSESQEATSEAEEPAAETEEPMVDGEAATPEEPVEDAAEAETEMAEEPAAIEPEEPAPLDESEPAVEEAVEELEDEAADGAEVAEDEAMEDEAMEEAEAEEPEAAATDWGGIIERAPAFFAKTHHAVVHLPIALWVFGALFVVIGVVIPSWRTQIPLACLVGGALTSVAAVASGWWYAEFDYGAPWAWGDGFGDWSEHLVRHRWYGFGLAAASIVLSIIALISQARQSKGLGAFWRLGLIGLALAVAWEGHLGGEMIHGEGFMEEAFQEWVSPAAEE
;
A
#
# COMPACT_ATOMS: atom_id res chain seq x y z
N MET A 1 59.42 -46.10 -7.29
CA MET A 1 58.37 -45.79 -6.29
C MET A 1 57.80 -44.44 -6.63
N ALA A 2 56.67 -44.41 -7.33
CA ALA A 2 55.75 -43.28 -7.42
C ALA A 2 54.42 -43.87 -7.91
N GLN A 3 53.37 -43.63 -7.14
CA GLN A 3 52.07 -44.28 -7.22
C GLN A 3 51.18 -43.64 -8.29
N ASP A 4 50.38 -44.48 -8.95
CA ASP A 4 49.32 -44.11 -9.88
C ASP A 4 48.14 -43.42 -9.16
N PRO A 5 47.39 -42.54 -9.87
CA PRO A 5 46.15 -41.94 -9.35
C PRO A 5 44.99 -42.94 -9.42
N VAL A 6 44.16 -42.94 -8.38
CA VAL A 6 42.93 -43.73 -8.28
C VAL A 6 41.79 -42.88 -8.84
N ASP A 7 41.20 -43.32 -9.95
CA ASP A 7 39.94 -42.79 -10.47
C ASP A 7 38.79 -43.19 -9.54
N GLU A 8 38.17 -42.19 -8.90
CA GLU A 8 36.95 -42.34 -8.11
C GLU A 8 35.74 -42.20 -9.04
N VAL A 9 35.29 -43.35 -9.56
CA VAL A 9 34.05 -43.47 -10.33
C VAL A 9 32.87 -43.46 -9.35
N LEU A 10 32.13 -42.36 -9.32
CA LEU A 10 30.85 -42.26 -8.61
C LEU A 10 29.76 -43.01 -9.39
N ASP A 11 29.41 -44.20 -8.89
CA ASP A 11 28.21 -44.94 -9.26
C ASP A 11 26.95 -44.15 -8.86
N VAL A 12 26.19 -43.69 -9.85
CA VAL A 12 24.83 -43.15 -9.65
C VAL A 12 23.83 -44.29 -9.90
N PRO A 13 23.01 -44.70 -8.91
CA PRO A 13 21.99 -45.70 -9.13
C PRO A 13 20.84 -45.11 -9.97
N THR A 14 20.72 -45.59 -11.19
CA THR A 14 19.52 -45.44 -12.04
C THR A 14 18.36 -46.23 -11.42
N SER A 15 17.41 -45.54 -10.79
CA SER A 15 16.16 -46.17 -10.35
C SER A 15 15.21 -46.33 -11.54
N GLU A 16 15.15 -47.58 -11.98
CA GLU A 16 14.06 -48.33 -12.61
C GLU A 16 12.76 -47.59 -12.96
N SER A 17 12.50 -47.63 -14.27
CA SER A 17 11.24 -47.71 -14.97
C SER A 17 10.20 -48.59 -14.24
N GLN A 18 9.06 -48.01 -13.85
CA GLN A 18 7.82 -48.77 -13.67
C GLN A 18 6.94 -48.61 -14.92
N GLU A 19 7.15 -49.51 -15.87
CA GLU A 19 6.10 -49.94 -16.79
C GLU A 19 5.14 -50.86 -16.03
N ALA A 20 3.87 -50.46 -15.93
CA ALA A 20 2.78 -51.37 -15.59
C ALA A 20 1.64 -51.13 -16.57
N THR A 21 1.55 -52.02 -17.56
CA THR A 21 0.45 -52.14 -18.52
C THR A 21 -0.54 -53.21 -18.08
N SER A 22 -1.81 -53.02 -18.48
CA SER A 22 -2.94 -53.98 -18.56
C SER A 22 -3.58 -54.38 -17.21
N GLU A 23 -4.89 -54.55 -17.04
CA GLU A 23 -5.99 -55.03 -17.89
C GLU A 23 -7.29 -54.29 -17.49
N ALA A 24 -8.07 -53.72 -18.42
CA ALA A 24 -9.26 -54.32 -19.03
C ALA A 24 -10.39 -54.71 -18.05
N GLU A 25 -11.37 -53.82 -17.86
CA GLU A 25 -12.75 -54.22 -17.57
C GLU A 25 -13.74 -53.13 -18.07
N GLU A 26 -14.29 -53.34 -19.25
CA GLU A 26 -15.64 -52.88 -19.65
C GLU A 26 -16.56 -54.11 -19.52
N PRO A 27 -17.82 -53.96 -19.06
CA PRO A 27 -18.87 -53.64 -20.04
C PRO A 27 -20.03 -52.77 -19.54
N ALA A 28 -20.54 -51.98 -20.48
CA ALA A 28 -21.95 -51.73 -20.81
C ALA A 28 -23.01 -51.77 -19.69
N ALA A 29 -23.68 -50.63 -19.49
CA ALA A 29 -25.12 -50.61 -19.30
C ALA A 29 -25.69 -49.29 -19.84
N GLU A 30 -26.28 -49.36 -21.02
CA GLU A 30 -27.24 -48.42 -21.55
C GLU A 30 -28.36 -48.19 -20.53
N THR A 31 -28.79 -46.94 -20.35
CA THR A 31 -30.15 -46.66 -19.89
C THR A 31 -30.67 -45.48 -20.68
N GLU A 32 -31.40 -45.84 -21.74
CA GLU A 32 -32.29 -44.97 -22.49
C GLU A 32 -33.40 -44.42 -21.57
N GLU A 33 -33.61 -43.10 -21.61
CA GLU A 33 -34.88 -42.35 -21.76
C GLU A 33 -36.06 -42.63 -20.78
N PRO A 34 -36.81 -41.59 -20.33
CA PRO A 34 -37.65 -40.84 -21.28
C PRO A 34 -37.73 -39.32 -21.11
N MET A 35 -37.90 -38.69 -22.26
CA MET A 35 -38.54 -37.39 -22.45
C MET A 35 -39.81 -37.24 -21.59
N VAL A 36 -39.88 -36.14 -20.84
CA VAL A 36 -41.14 -35.62 -20.30
C VAL A 36 -41.46 -34.36 -21.11
N ASP A 37 -42.22 -34.56 -22.17
CA ASP A 37 -43.09 -33.53 -22.73
C ASP A 37 -44.25 -33.30 -21.76
N GLY A 38 -44.52 -32.03 -21.47
CA GLY A 38 -45.71 -31.58 -20.74
C GLY A 38 -45.40 -30.27 -20.02
N GLU A 39 -46.17 -29.21 -20.10
CA GLU A 39 -47.43 -28.93 -20.79
C GLU A 39 -47.55 -27.41 -20.69
N ALA A 40 -48.01 -26.76 -21.76
CA ALA A 40 -48.32 -25.34 -21.73
C ALA A 40 -49.56 -25.12 -20.84
N ALA A 41 -49.46 -24.19 -19.90
CA ALA A 41 -50.61 -23.46 -19.37
C ALA A 41 -50.23 -21.99 -19.16
N THR A 42 -50.97 -21.15 -19.88
CA THR A 42 -51.01 -19.69 -19.91
C THR A 42 -51.77 -19.11 -18.69
N PRO A 43 -52.26 -17.85 -18.71
CA PRO A 43 -51.71 -16.65 -18.08
C PRO A 43 -52.63 -16.10 -16.95
N GLU A 44 -52.36 -14.86 -16.50
CA GLU A 44 -53.22 -13.99 -15.66
C GLU A 44 -53.21 -14.34 -14.15
N GLU A 45 -53.03 -13.42 -13.20
CA GLU A 45 -53.60 -12.08 -13.07
C GLU A 45 -52.72 -11.09 -12.26
N PRO A 46 -53.01 -9.78 -12.37
CA PRO A 46 -52.32 -8.70 -11.68
C PRO A 46 -52.83 -8.51 -10.25
N VAL A 47 -51.97 -8.05 -9.34
CA VAL A 47 -52.42 -7.40 -8.11
C VAL A 47 -51.71 -6.06 -7.99
N GLU A 48 -52.50 -5.03 -8.23
CA GLU A 48 -52.29 -3.66 -7.81
C GLU A 48 -52.28 -3.56 -6.27
N ASP A 49 -51.30 -2.85 -5.72
CA ASP A 49 -51.47 -1.89 -4.62
C ASP A 49 -50.09 -1.23 -4.42
N ALA A 50 -49.84 -0.01 -4.89
CA ALA A 50 -50.37 1.26 -4.39
C ALA A 50 -49.87 1.60 -2.97
N ALA A 51 -49.32 2.83 -2.88
CA ALA A 51 -49.07 3.59 -1.66
C ALA A 51 -47.84 3.11 -0.84
N GLU A 52 -46.87 3.92 -0.43
CA GLU A 52 -46.82 5.37 -0.22
C GLU A 52 -45.40 5.86 -0.55
N ALA A 53 -45.30 6.81 -1.48
CA ALA A 53 -44.10 7.61 -1.64
C ALA A 53 -44.18 8.74 -0.61
N GLU A 54 -43.49 8.58 0.51
CA GLU A 54 -43.23 9.67 1.43
C GLU A 54 -42.23 10.63 0.77
N THR A 55 -42.76 11.65 0.10
CA THR A 55 -42.03 12.88 -0.20
C THR A 55 -41.76 13.60 1.11
N GLU A 56 -40.62 13.32 1.73
CA GLU A 56 -40.04 14.21 2.72
C GLU A 56 -39.68 15.53 2.03
N MET A 57 -40.31 16.60 2.51
CA MET A 57 -40.04 17.97 2.07
C MET A 57 -38.61 18.32 2.46
N ALA A 58 -37.76 18.48 1.45
CA ALA A 58 -36.46 19.13 1.62
C ALA A 58 -36.73 20.57 2.12
N GLU A 59 -36.38 20.83 3.38
CA GLU A 59 -36.22 22.18 3.89
C GLU A 59 -35.19 22.91 3.01
N GLU A 60 -35.62 24.04 2.47
CA GLU A 60 -34.82 25.01 1.76
C GLU A 60 -33.71 25.51 2.71
N PRO A 61 -32.41 25.23 2.47
CA PRO A 61 -31.36 25.75 3.31
C PRO A 61 -31.32 27.26 3.15
N ALA A 62 -31.51 27.97 4.27
CA ALA A 62 -31.42 29.41 4.36
C ALA A 62 -30.11 29.88 3.73
N ALA A 63 -30.22 30.82 2.78
CA ALA A 63 -29.09 31.49 2.17
C ALA A 63 -28.23 32.13 3.26
N ILE A 64 -27.03 31.59 3.46
CA ILE A 64 -25.98 32.22 4.25
C ILE A 64 -25.49 33.40 3.42
N GLU A 65 -25.79 34.61 3.89
CA GLU A 65 -25.23 35.83 3.31
C GLU A 65 -23.69 35.80 3.46
N PRO A 66 -22.93 36.05 2.37
CA PRO A 66 -21.48 36.07 2.46
C PRO A 66 -21.04 37.26 3.33
N GLU A 67 -20.42 36.98 4.47
CA GLU A 67 -19.71 38.00 5.24
C GLU A 67 -18.59 38.59 4.38
N GLU A 68 -18.60 39.93 4.27
CA GLU A 68 -17.53 40.71 3.65
C GLU A 68 -16.20 40.40 4.37
N PRO A 69 -15.15 39.95 3.64
CA PRO A 69 -13.85 39.72 4.26
C PRO A 69 -13.30 41.04 4.79
N ALA A 70 -12.91 41.04 6.07
CA ALA A 70 -12.25 42.15 6.71
C ALA A 70 -10.98 42.55 5.95
N PRO A 71 -10.65 43.86 5.87
CA PRO A 71 -9.45 44.32 5.18
C PRO A 71 -8.20 43.69 5.80
N LEU A 72 -7.41 43.03 4.96
CA LEU A 72 -6.10 42.49 5.32
C LEU A 72 -5.19 43.65 5.74
N ASP A 73 -4.69 43.55 6.97
CA ASP A 73 -3.68 44.44 7.54
C ASP A 73 -2.34 44.15 6.87
N GLU A 74 -1.93 45.01 5.95
CA GLU A 74 -0.63 45.00 5.25
C GLU A 74 0.51 45.42 6.20
N SER A 75 0.77 44.63 7.24
CA SER A 75 2.01 44.72 8.00
C SER A 75 2.91 43.53 7.68
N GLU A 76 3.68 43.68 6.61
CA GLU A 76 4.87 42.88 6.32
C GLU A 76 5.84 42.95 7.52
N PRO A 77 6.35 41.81 8.02
CA PRO A 77 7.68 41.75 8.58
C PRO A 77 8.62 41.15 7.55
N ALA A 78 9.67 41.91 7.26
CA ALA A 78 10.88 41.51 6.55
C ALA A 78 11.32 40.08 6.90
N VAL A 79 11.35 39.20 5.88
CA VAL A 79 12.03 37.89 5.92
C VAL A 79 13.08 37.82 4.81
N GLU A 80 13.80 38.92 4.59
CA GLU A 80 14.93 38.99 3.64
C GLU A 80 16.29 39.15 4.34
N GLU A 81 16.38 38.98 5.66
CA GLU A 81 17.61 39.21 6.43
C GLU A 81 17.97 38.00 7.31
N ALA A 82 18.06 36.80 6.72
CA ALA A 82 18.52 35.61 7.45
C ALA A 82 19.24 34.54 6.58
N VAL A 83 19.62 34.84 5.33
CA VAL A 83 20.28 33.87 4.43
C VAL A 83 21.64 34.38 3.90
N GLU A 84 22.17 35.49 4.42
CA GLU A 84 23.44 36.08 3.95
C GLU A 84 24.53 36.15 5.04
N GLU A 85 24.58 35.16 5.95
CA GLU A 85 25.57 35.16 7.05
C GLU A 85 26.26 33.79 7.25
N LEU A 86 26.53 33.04 6.17
CA LEU A 86 27.27 31.75 6.25
C LEU A 86 28.29 31.49 5.12
N GLU A 87 28.84 32.53 4.46
CA GLU A 87 29.85 32.31 3.38
C GLU A 87 31.18 33.09 3.49
N ASP A 88 31.49 33.82 4.59
CA ASP A 88 32.71 34.63 4.67
C ASP A 88 33.64 34.32 5.87
N GLU A 89 34.01 33.04 6.09
CA GLU A 89 35.07 32.69 7.07
C GLU A 89 36.12 31.70 6.53
N ALA A 90 36.55 31.88 5.28
CA ALA A 90 37.63 31.08 4.70
C ALA A 90 38.63 31.90 3.89
N ALA A 91 39.07 33.05 4.41
CA ALA A 91 40.34 33.66 3.98
C ALA A 91 40.77 34.74 4.98
N ASP A 92 41.98 34.56 5.51
CA ASP A 92 42.96 35.60 5.87
C ASP A 92 43.52 35.42 7.29
N GLY A 93 44.83 35.67 7.43
CA GLY A 93 45.50 35.74 8.73
C GLY A 93 46.59 34.71 9.00
N ALA A 94 47.48 34.49 8.02
CA ALA A 94 48.84 34.07 8.35
C ALA A 94 49.61 35.28 8.88
N GLU A 95 49.73 35.46 10.20
CA GLU A 95 50.82 36.24 10.79
C GLU A 95 51.40 35.61 12.06
N VAL A 96 52.72 35.69 12.10
CA VAL A 96 53.67 35.10 13.02
C VAL A 96 53.69 35.92 14.32
N ALA A 97 53.57 35.24 15.46
CA ALA A 97 54.11 35.74 16.72
C ALA A 97 54.83 34.58 17.42
N GLU A 98 56.15 34.63 17.33
CA GLU A 98 57.05 33.89 18.19
C GLU A 98 56.95 34.42 19.63
N ASP A 99 57.24 33.51 20.55
CA ASP A 99 57.89 33.70 21.85
C ASP A 99 57.06 33.66 23.15
N GLU A 100 57.64 32.85 24.05
CA GLU A 100 57.47 32.77 25.51
C GLU A 100 56.24 32.07 26.09
N ALA A 101 56.44 30.80 26.48
CA ALA A 101 56.69 30.41 27.88
C ALA A 101 56.24 28.96 28.11
N MET A 102 57.23 28.11 28.42
CA MET A 102 57.01 26.76 28.96
C MET A 102 56.19 26.84 30.25
N GLU A 103 54.93 26.44 30.21
CA GLU A 103 54.27 25.83 31.34
C GLU A 103 54.04 24.35 31.01
N ASP A 104 54.77 23.55 31.78
CA ASP A 104 54.81 22.09 31.81
C ASP A 104 53.46 21.60 32.40
N GLU A 105 52.37 21.81 31.68
CA GLU A 105 51.09 21.18 31.99
C GLU A 105 51.11 19.76 31.44
N ALA A 106 51.13 18.82 32.39
CA ALA A 106 51.00 17.41 32.16
C ALA A 106 49.86 17.15 31.16
N MET A 107 50.23 16.69 29.96
CA MET A 107 49.33 16.00 29.05
C MET A 107 48.79 14.79 29.81
N GLU A 108 47.66 14.98 30.48
CA GLU A 108 46.77 13.92 30.91
C GLU A 108 46.33 13.26 29.60
N GLU A 109 46.95 12.13 29.28
CA GLU A 109 46.52 11.22 28.22
C GLU A 109 45.04 10.93 28.48
N ALA A 110 44.17 11.69 27.80
CA ALA A 110 42.78 11.34 27.67
C ALA A 110 42.77 10.03 26.90
N GLU A 111 42.79 8.92 27.65
CA GLU A 111 42.45 7.60 27.17
C GLU A 111 41.13 7.77 26.43
N ALA A 112 41.20 7.78 25.10
CA ALA A 112 40.03 7.70 24.26
C ALA A 112 39.38 6.36 24.60
N GLU A 113 38.38 6.40 25.49
CA GLU A 113 37.51 5.27 25.74
C GLU A 113 36.96 4.84 24.38
N GLU A 114 37.52 3.75 23.83
CA GLU A 114 37.00 3.17 22.60
C GLU A 114 35.52 2.91 22.87
N PRO A 115 34.60 3.39 22.00
CA PRO A 115 33.18 3.22 22.23
C PRO A 115 32.89 1.73 22.36
N GLU A 116 32.68 1.25 23.60
CA GLU A 116 32.27 -0.12 23.86
C GLU A 116 31.06 -0.36 22.96
N ALA A 117 31.20 -1.28 22.01
CA ALA A 117 30.16 -1.59 21.07
C ALA A 117 28.91 -1.99 21.87
N ALA A 118 27.96 -1.05 21.97
CA ALA A 118 26.77 -1.20 22.79
C ALA A 118 26.09 -2.51 22.40
N ALA A 119 26.15 -3.49 23.30
CA ALA A 119 25.60 -4.81 23.03
C ALA A 119 24.11 -4.64 22.72
N THR A 120 23.68 -5.13 21.55
CA THR A 120 22.27 -5.06 21.15
C THR A 120 21.43 -5.79 22.19
N ASP A 121 20.62 -5.06 22.95
CA ASP A 121 19.67 -5.65 23.87
C ASP A 121 18.53 -6.31 23.09
N TRP A 122 18.61 -7.63 22.95
CA TRP A 122 17.60 -8.48 22.31
C TRP A 122 16.34 -8.66 23.16
N GLY A 123 16.39 -8.33 24.45
CA GLY A 123 15.26 -8.52 25.38
C GLY A 123 14.09 -7.57 25.09
N GLY A 124 14.37 -6.35 24.61
CA GLY A 124 13.36 -5.32 24.35
C GLY A 124 12.79 -5.29 22.92
N ILE A 125 12.97 -6.33 22.10
CA ILE A 125 12.59 -6.29 20.68
C ILE A 125 11.07 -6.20 20.49
N ILE A 126 10.29 -6.87 21.33
CA ILE A 126 8.84 -6.89 21.23
C ILE A 126 8.28 -5.51 21.56
N GLU A 127 8.85 -4.85 22.56
CA GLU A 127 8.47 -3.50 23.01
C GLU A 127 8.85 -2.43 21.99
N ARG A 128 9.94 -2.64 21.22
CA ARG A 128 10.38 -1.71 20.16
C ARG A 128 9.71 -1.96 18.81
N ALA A 129 9.10 -3.12 18.59
CA ALA A 129 8.50 -3.50 17.32
C ALA A 129 7.44 -2.50 16.81
N PRO A 130 6.48 -2.02 17.63
CA PRO A 130 5.49 -1.03 17.19
C PRO A 130 6.13 0.25 16.63
N ALA A 131 7.16 0.78 17.29
CA ALA A 131 7.86 1.98 16.83
C ALA A 131 8.61 1.76 15.51
N PHE A 132 9.20 0.58 15.33
CA PHE A 132 9.82 0.19 14.06
C PHE A 132 8.79 0.06 12.92
N PHE A 133 7.66 -0.60 13.18
CA PHE A 133 6.60 -0.76 12.18
C PHE A 133 5.93 0.57 11.83
N ALA A 134 5.74 1.46 12.81
CA ALA A 134 5.27 2.82 12.56
C ALA A 134 6.17 3.54 11.53
N LYS A 135 7.49 3.58 11.77
CA LYS A 135 8.45 4.25 10.87
C LYS A 135 8.54 3.63 9.48
N THR A 136 8.16 2.36 9.35
CA THR A 136 8.17 1.65 8.06
C THR A 136 6.82 1.68 7.34
N HIS A 137 5.80 2.35 7.89
CA HIS A 137 4.44 2.40 7.33
C HIS A 137 4.43 2.74 5.83
N HIS A 138 5.14 3.80 5.42
CA HIS A 138 5.23 4.18 4.01
C HIS A 138 5.78 3.05 3.13
N ALA A 139 6.78 2.29 3.58
CA ALA A 139 7.25 1.14 2.82
C ALA A 139 6.21 -0.01 2.81
N VAL A 140 5.54 -0.24 3.95
CA VAL A 140 4.57 -1.33 4.11
C VAL A 140 3.31 -1.13 3.25
N VAL A 141 2.83 0.11 3.08
CA VAL A 141 1.65 0.38 2.24
C VAL A 141 1.86 0.07 0.76
N HIS A 142 3.10 0.12 0.25
CA HIS A 142 3.38 -0.17 -1.16
C HIS A 142 3.19 -1.64 -1.52
N LEU A 143 3.35 -2.56 -0.57
CA LEU A 143 3.18 -3.99 -0.79
C LEU A 143 1.77 -4.36 -1.26
N PRO A 144 0.68 -4.07 -0.50
CA PRO A 144 -0.66 -4.36 -0.95
C PRO A 144 -1.04 -3.59 -2.22
N ILE A 145 -0.59 -2.33 -2.36
CA ILE A 145 -0.81 -1.52 -3.57
C ILE A 145 -0.26 -2.25 -4.81
N ALA A 146 1.02 -2.60 -4.78
CA ALA A 146 1.69 -3.26 -5.88
C ALA A 146 1.02 -4.60 -6.21
N LEU A 147 0.65 -5.39 -5.19
CA LEU A 147 0.01 -6.68 -5.39
C LEU A 147 -1.39 -6.54 -5.99
N TRP A 148 -2.24 -5.63 -5.52
CA TRP A 148 -3.57 -5.46 -6.10
C TRP A 148 -3.55 -4.89 -7.51
N VAL A 149 -2.70 -3.89 -7.78
CA VAL A 149 -2.52 -3.33 -9.13
C VAL A 149 -1.97 -4.38 -10.09
N PHE A 150 -0.92 -5.12 -9.68
CA PHE A 150 -0.36 -6.19 -10.49
C PHE A 150 -1.37 -7.33 -10.71
N GLY A 151 -2.12 -7.72 -9.67
CA GLY A 151 -3.19 -8.70 -9.78
C GLY A 151 -4.28 -8.27 -10.77
N ALA A 152 -4.74 -7.03 -10.69
CA ALA A 152 -5.73 -6.46 -11.60
C ALA A 152 -5.23 -6.42 -13.05
N LEU A 153 -3.97 -6.07 -13.27
CA LEU A 153 -3.34 -6.14 -14.59
C LEU A 153 -3.42 -7.55 -15.18
N PHE A 154 -3.15 -8.60 -14.39
CA PHE A 154 -3.25 -9.98 -14.85
C PHE A 154 -4.69 -10.48 -15.04
N VAL A 155 -5.69 -9.85 -14.41
CA VAL A 155 -7.09 -10.06 -14.76
C VAL A 155 -7.37 -9.58 -16.19
N VAL A 156 -6.88 -8.38 -16.53
CA VAL A 156 -7.06 -7.77 -17.87
C VAL A 156 -6.29 -8.56 -18.93
N ILE A 157 -5.00 -8.85 -18.70
CA ILE A 157 -4.19 -9.69 -19.60
C ILE A 157 -4.83 -11.08 -19.76
N GLY A 158 -5.45 -11.61 -18.70
CA GLY A 158 -6.17 -12.88 -18.71
C GLY A 158 -7.35 -12.96 -19.68
N VAL A 159 -7.82 -11.83 -20.23
CA VAL A 159 -8.80 -11.80 -21.33
C VAL A 159 -8.17 -12.31 -22.63
N VAL A 160 -6.90 -11.96 -22.88
CA VAL A 160 -6.14 -12.38 -24.07
C VAL A 160 -5.41 -13.71 -23.83
N ILE A 161 -4.94 -13.94 -22.59
CA ILE A 161 -4.16 -15.12 -22.20
C ILE A 161 -4.89 -15.87 -21.07
N PRO A 162 -5.88 -16.75 -21.38
CA PRO A 162 -6.75 -17.36 -20.37
C PRO A 162 -6.04 -18.17 -19.30
N SER A 163 -4.85 -18.72 -19.59
CA SER A 163 -4.05 -19.49 -18.63
C SER A 163 -3.57 -18.65 -17.45
N TRP A 164 -3.41 -17.33 -17.62
CA TRP A 164 -2.89 -16.42 -16.58
C TRP A 164 -4.01 -15.80 -15.73
N ARG A 165 -5.27 -15.94 -16.14
CA ARG A 165 -6.44 -15.23 -15.59
C ARG A 165 -6.80 -15.58 -14.15
N THR A 166 -6.21 -16.63 -13.57
CA THR A 166 -6.65 -17.17 -12.27
C THR A 166 -5.55 -17.23 -11.23
N GLN A 167 -4.45 -17.94 -11.49
CA GLN A 167 -3.45 -18.23 -10.45
C GLN A 167 -2.71 -16.97 -9.99
N ILE A 168 -2.24 -16.15 -10.94
CA ILE A 168 -1.48 -14.92 -10.62
C ILE A 168 -2.37 -13.90 -9.90
N PRO A 169 -3.56 -13.51 -10.42
CA PRO A 169 -4.42 -12.56 -9.71
C PRO A 169 -4.88 -13.05 -8.34
N LEU A 170 -5.12 -14.35 -8.19
CA LEU A 170 -5.50 -14.94 -6.90
C LEU A 170 -4.36 -14.82 -5.88
N ALA A 171 -3.13 -15.17 -6.26
CA ALA A 171 -1.96 -15.05 -5.38
C ALA A 171 -1.72 -13.60 -4.97
N CYS A 172 -1.86 -12.67 -5.92
CA CYS A 172 -1.76 -11.23 -5.68
C CYS A 172 -2.86 -10.71 -4.74
N LEU A 173 -4.11 -11.12 -4.93
CA LEU A 173 -5.22 -10.74 -4.07
C LEU A 173 -5.00 -11.21 -2.62
N VAL A 174 -4.65 -12.49 -2.44
CA VAL A 174 -4.41 -13.07 -1.11
C VAL A 174 -3.18 -12.47 -0.43
N GLY A 175 -2.06 -12.34 -1.16
CA GLY A 175 -0.86 -11.68 -0.65
C GLY A 175 -1.08 -10.21 -0.29
N GLY A 176 -1.84 -9.49 -1.12
CA GLY A 176 -2.24 -8.12 -0.86
C GLY A 176 -3.13 -8.00 0.38
N ALA A 177 -4.09 -8.92 0.56
CA ALA A 177 -4.91 -8.94 1.77
C ALA A 177 -4.08 -9.18 3.04
N LEU A 178 -3.13 -10.12 3.02
CA LEU A 178 -2.25 -10.36 4.17
C LEU A 178 -1.36 -9.16 4.49
N THR A 179 -0.74 -8.55 3.47
CA THR A 179 0.14 -7.39 3.65
C THR A 179 -0.63 -6.12 4.03
N SER A 180 -1.90 -5.98 3.63
CA SER A 180 -2.75 -4.86 4.05
C SER A 180 -3.04 -4.86 5.55
N VAL A 181 -3.06 -6.02 6.21
CA VAL A 181 -3.20 -6.08 7.68
C VAL A 181 -1.99 -5.43 8.36
N ALA A 182 -0.79 -5.70 7.85
CA ALA A 182 0.44 -5.07 8.33
C ALA A 182 0.47 -3.57 8.02
N ALA A 183 -0.03 -3.16 6.84
CA ALA A 183 -0.14 -1.75 6.46
C ALA A 183 -1.09 -0.99 7.38
N VAL A 184 -2.27 -1.55 7.68
CA VAL A 184 -3.22 -0.97 8.63
C VAL A 184 -2.59 -0.90 10.02
N ALA A 185 -2.06 -2.01 10.56
CA ALA A 185 -1.47 -2.01 11.90
C ALA A 185 -0.35 -0.97 12.05
N SER A 186 0.56 -0.89 11.07
CA SER A 186 1.62 0.14 11.05
C SER A 186 1.08 1.57 10.99
N GLY A 187 0.01 1.83 10.24
CA GLY A 187 -0.61 3.15 10.15
C GLY A 187 -1.26 3.60 11.46
N TRP A 188 -1.91 2.66 12.17
CA TRP A 188 -2.48 2.95 13.50
C TRP A 188 -1.38 3.24 14.54
N TRP A 189 -0.27 2.50 14.52
CA TRP A 189 0.89 2.83 15.37
C TRP A 189 1.55 4.15 14.98
N TYR A 190 1.67 4.44 13.69
CA TYR A 190 2.22 5.71 13.20
C TYR A 190 1.44 6.92 13.73
N ALA A 191 0.11 6.82 13.75
CA ALA A 191 -0.75 7.84 14.33
C ALA A 191 -0.62 7.97 15.86
N GLU A 192 -0.43 6.85 16.59
CA GLU A 192 -0.33 6.85 18.06
C GLU A 192 0.99 7.42 18.58
N PHE A 193 2.10 7.18 17.87
CA PHE A 193 3.43 7.65 18.31
C PHE A 193 3.71 9.12 17.99
N ASP A 194 2.70 9.88 17.56
CA ASP A 194 2.83 11.29 17.17
C ASP A 194 3.93 11.54 16.13
N TYR A 195 4.39 10.51 15.41
CA TYR A 195 5.32 10.70 14.28
C TYR A 195 4.69 11.50 13.14
N GLY A 196 3.35 11.55 13.09
CA GLY A 196 2.59 12.45 12.23
C GLY A 196 2.49 13.88 12.75
N ALA A 197 2.72 14.14 14.05
CA ALA A 197 2.55 15.46 14.64
C ALA A 197 3.52 16.50 14.02
N PRO A 198 4.85 16.25 13.86
CA PRO A 198 5.78 17.15 13.16
C PRO A 198 5.29 17.67 11.81
N TRP A 199 4.55 16.86 11.05
CA TRP A 199 3.97 17.23 9.75
C TRP A 199 2.66 18.04 9.87
N ALA A 200 2.09 18.10 11.07
CA ALA A 200 0.89 18.88 11.42
C ALA A 200 1.21 20.22 12.13
N TRP A 201 2.49 20.55 12.39
CA TRP A 201 2.90 21.79 13.09
C TRP A 201 3.28 22.95 12.16
N GLY A 202 2.70 23.01 10.96
CA GLY A 202 2.66 24.26 10.21
C GLY A 202 1.40 25.04 10.60
N ASP A 203 1.57 26.24 11.12
CA ASP A 203 0.53 27.15 11.66
C ASP A 203 -0.64 27.43 10.68
N GLY A 204 -0.50 27.05 9.40
CA GLY A 204 -1.49 27.21 8.33
C GLY A 204 -2.29 25.96 7.97
N PHE A 205 -2.07 24.83 8.63
CA PHE A 205 -2.72 23.56 8.30
C PHE A 205 -3.91 23.30 9.25
N GLY A 206 -5.08 23.86 8.94
CA GLY A 206 -6.34 23.67 9.69
C GLY A 206 -6.85 22.21 9.68
N ASP A 207 -7.62 21.81 10.70
CA ASP A 207 -8.34 20.53 10.90
C ASP A 207 -7.91 19.26 10.11
N TRP A 208 -6.61 19.02 9.94
CA TRP A 208 -6.04 17.81 9.32
C TRP A 208 -6.39 16.52 10.08
N SER A 209 -6.96 16.67 11.28
CA SER A 209 -7.51 15.58 12.07
C SER A 209 -8.56 14.81 11.27
N GLU A 210 -9.39 15.50 10.48
CA GLU A 210 -10.44 14.86 9.70
C GLU A 210 -9.89 14.07 8.51
N HIS A 211 -8.95 14.64 7.75
CA HIS A 211 -8.33 13.96 6.60
C HIS A 211 -7.56 12.71 7.03
N LEU A 212 -6.77 12.81 8.10
CA LEU A 212 -6.06 11.65 8.66
C LEU A 212 -7.02 10.56 9.15
N VAL A 213 -8.12 10.94 9.80
CA VAL A 213 -9.15 9.98 10.26
C VAL A 213 -9.79 9.29 9.06
N ARG A 214 -10.16 10.03 8.01
CA ARG A 214 -10.72 9.45 6.78
C ARG A 214 -9.74 8.47 6.13
N HIS A 215 -8.47 8.86 5.96
CA HIS A 215 -7.41 8.02 5.40
C HIS A 215 -7.26 6.68 6.14
N ARG A 216 -7.25 6.72 7.48
CA ARG A 216 -7.17 5.51 8.33
C ARG A 216 -8.36 4.58 8.12
N TRP A 217 -9.57 5.14 8.04
CA TRP A 217 -10.79 4.36 7.86
C TRP A 217 -10.92 3.79 6.45
N TYR A 218 -10.48 4.52 5.42
CA TYR A 218 -10.42 4.00 4.06
C TYR A 218 -9.39 2.88 3.92
N GLY A 219 -8.19 3.03 4.49
CA GLY A 219 -7.19 1.96 4.56
C GLY A 219 -7.73 0.71 5.25
N PHE A 220 -8.43 0.87 6.39
CA PHE A 220 -9.10 -0.25 7.07
C PHE A 220 -10.19 -0.90 6.19
N GLY A 221 -11.01 -0.08 5.53
CA GLY A 221 -12.06 -0.53 4.61
C GLY A 221 -11.51 -1.36 3.45
N LEU A 222 -10.42 -0.91 2.83
CA LEU A 222 -9.73 -1.63 1.76
C LEU A 222 -9.16 -2.98 2.24
N ALA A 223 -8.53 -3.01 3.42
CA ALA A 223 -8.04 -4.26 4.01
C ALA A 223 -9.19 -5.25 4.25
N ALA A 224 -10.28 -4.82 4.88
CA ALA A 224 -11.45 -5.65 5.12
C ALA A 224 -12.08 -6.17 3.82
N ALA A 225 -12.26 -5.28 2.83
CA ALA A 225 -12.78 -5.63 1.51
C ALA A 225 -11.89 -6.68 0.81
N SER A 226 -10.57 -6.51 0.86
CA SER A 226 -9.63 -7.45 0.25
C SER A 226 -9.63 -8.84 0.91
N ILE A 227 -9.83 -8.91 2.23
CA ILE A 227 -9.96 -10.18 2.96
C ILE A 227 -11.25 -10.89 2.55
N VAL A 228 -12.39 -10.18 2.55
CA VAL A 228 -13.68 -10.73 2.11
C VAL A 228 -13.58 -11.22 0.67
N LEU A 229 -12.97 -10.42 -0.22
CA LEU A 229 -12.80 -10.78 -1.61
C LEU A 229 -11.87 -11.99 -1.80
N SER A 230 -10.81 -12.10 -0.99
CA SER A 230 -9.92 -13.26 -0.97
C SER A 230 -10.66 -14.54 -0.58
N ILE A 231 -11.53 -14.47 0.44
CA ILE A 231 -12.37 -15.60 0.86
C ILE A 231 -13.32 -16.00 -0.28
N ILE A 232 -13.98 -15.03 -0.93
CA ILE A 232 -14.85 -15.29 -2.08
C ILE A 232 -14.07 -15.92 -3.24
N ALA A 233 -12.85 -15.46 -3.50
CA ALA A 233 -11.99 -16.00 -4.54
C ALA A 233 -11.61 -17.47 -4.26
N LEU A 234 -11.25 -17.80 -3.01
CA LEU A 234 -10.95 -19.17 -2.59
C LEU A 234 -12.19 -20.08 -2.68
N ILE A 235 -13.35 -19.62 -2.23
CA ILE A 235 -14.62 -20.36 -2.38
C ILE A 235 -14.96 -20.56 -3.85
N SER A 236 -14.72 -19.55 -4.70
CA SER A 236 -14.92 -19.65 -6.13
C SER A 236 -14.06 -20.75 -6.76
N GLN A 237 -12.80 -20.88 -6.33
CA GLN A 237 -11.92 -21.97 -6.81
C GLN A 237 -12.39 -23.32 -6.31
N ALA A 238 -12.75 -23.44 -5.03
CA ALA A 238 -13.22 -24.70 -4.45
C ALA A 238 -14.52 -25.20 -5.12
N ARG A 239 -15.42 -24.29 -5.48
CA ARG A 239 -16.72 -24.61 -6.09
C ARG A 239 -16.73 -24.57 -7.62
N GLN A 240 -15.62 -24.20 -8.26
CA GLN A 240 -15.54 -24.00 -9.72
C GLN A 240 -16.66 -23.07 -10.27
N SER A 241 -17.08 -22.09 -9.48
CA SER A 241 -18.21 -21.21 -9.82
C SER A 241 -17.77 -20.11 -10.79
N LYS A 242 -18.37 -20.08 -11.98
CA LYS A 242 -18.11 -19.04 -12.99
C LYS A 242 -18.53 -17.65 -12.51
N GLY A 243 -19.68 -17.55 -11.83
CA GLY A 243 -20.25 -16.29 -11.34
C GLY A 243 -19.38 -15.66 -10.24
N LEU A 244 -19.05 -16.43 -9.20
CA LEU A 244 -18.11 -15.97 -8.16
C LEU A 244 -16.74 -15.65 -8.76
N GLY A 245 -16.33 -16.42 -9.77
CA GLY A 245 -15.08 -16.23 -10.49
C GLY A 245 -15.00 -14.88 -11.20
N ALA A 246 -16.09 -14.43 -11.82
CA ALA A 246 -16.16 -13.10 -12.43
C ALA A 246 -16.19 -12.01 -11.35
N PHE A 247 -16.99 -12.23 -10.29
CA PHE A 247 -17.16 -11.26 -9.21
C PHE A 247 -15.84 -10.90 -8.53
N TRP A 248 -15.04 -11.87 -8.07
CA TRP A 248 -13.80 -11.53 -7.36
C TRP A 248 -12.75 -10.87 -8.26
N ARG A 249 -12.73 -11.20 -9.55
CA ARG A 249 -11.82 -10.58 -10.53
C ARG A 249 -12.19 -9.12 -10.79
N LEU A 250 -13.48 -8.83 -10.95
CA LEU A 250 -13.96 -7.45 -11.06
C LEU A 250 -13.74 -6.68 -9.75
N GLY A 251 -13.95 -7.33 -8.61
CA GLY A 251 -13.64 -6.76 -7.30
C GLY A 251 -12.15 -6.43 -7.14
N LEU A 252 -11.23 -7.24 -7.69
CA LEU A 252 -9.79 -6.97 -7.65
C LEU A 252 -9.42 -5.74 -8.50
N ILE A 253 -10.07 -5.56 -9.65
CA ILE A 253 -9.94 -4.32 -10.44
C ILE A 253 -10.48 -3.13 -9.62
N GLY A 254 -11.63 -3.30 -8.95
CA GLY A 254 -12.18 -2.29 -8.04
C GLY A 254 -11.23 -1.91 -6.91
N LEU A 255 -10.57 -2.89 -6.28
CA LEU A 255 -9.55 -2.63 -5.24
C LEU A 255 -8.35 -1.86 -5.79
N ALA A 256 -7.87 -2.20 -7.00
CA ALA A 256 -6.76 -1.49 -7.62
C ALA A 256 -7.10 -0.02 -7.91
N LEU A 257 -8.33 0.27 -8.34
CA LEU A 257 -8.79 1.64 -8.56
C LEU A 257 -8.98 2.38 -7.22
N ALA A 258 -9.59 1.73 -6.24
CA ALA A 258 -9.84 2.33 -4.94
C ALA A 258 -8.53 2.64 -4.19
N VAL A 259 -7.51 1.79 -4.30
CA VAL A 259 -6.20 2.07 -3.69
C VAL A 259 -5.43 3.14 -4.45
N ALA A 260 -5.64 3.31 -5.76
CA ALA A 260 -5.07 4.43 -6.51
C ALA A 260 -5.68 5.77 -6.05
N TRP A 261 -7.00 5.79 -5.83
CA TRP A 261 -7.69 6.93 -5.22
C TRP A 261 -7.16 7.22 -3.81
N GLU A 262 -7.01 6.19 -2.98
CA GLU A 262 -6.46 6.35 -1.63
C GLU A 262 -5.02 6.87 -1.64
N GLY A 263 -4.21 6.43 -2.61
CA GLY A 263 -2.85 6.94 -2.82
C GLY A 263 -2.84 8.41 -3.23
N HIS A 264 -3.84 8.88 -3.99
CA HIS A 264 -4.00 10.29 -4.30
C HIS A 264 -4.28 11.12 -3.03
N LEU A 265 -5.23 10.68 -2.19
CA LEU A 265 -5.51 11.33 -0.90
C LEU A 265 -4.28 11.33 0.03
N GLY A 266 -3.55 10.22 0.08
CA GLY A 266 -2.31 10.11 0.85
C GLY A 266 -1.19 11.03 0.31
N GLY A 267 -1.14 11.26 -1.00
CA GLY A 267 -0.20 12.20 -1.62
C GLY A 267 -0.51 13.65 -1.26
N GLU A 268 -1.79 14.04 -1.30
CA GLU A 268 -2.23 15.37 -0.87
C GLU A 268 -1.93 15.63 0.62
N MET A 269 -1.97 14.58 1.45
CA MET A 269 -1.56 14.71 2.87
C MET A 269 -0.09 15.05 3.06
N ILE A 270 0.79 14.67 2.13
CA ILE A 270 2.22 14.92 2.25
C ILE A 270 2.64 16.20 1.51
N HIS A 271 1.99 16.48 0.38
CA HIS A 271 2.40 17.55 -0.52
C HIS A 271 1.47 18.75 -0.56
N GLY A 272 0.33 18.70 0.13
CA GLY A 272 -0.72 19.71 0.07
C GLY A 272 -1.80 19.39 -0.97
N GLU A 273 -2.96 20.03 -0.79
CA GLU A 273 -4.09 19.91 -1.73
C GLU A 273 -3.68 20.41 -3.12
N GLY A 274 -4.15 19.73 -4.17
CA GLY A 274 -3.91 20.16 -5.54
C GLY A 274 -2.53 19.81 -6.11
N PHE A 275 -1.59 19.27 -5.31
CA PHE A 275 -0.24 18.91 -5.79
C PHE A 275 -0.24 18.05 -7.06
N MET A 276 -1.10 17.04 -7.13
CA MET A 276 -1.21 16.16 -8.30
C MET A 276 -1.87 16.85 -9.50
N GLU A 277 -2.81 17.77 -9.25
CA GLU A 277 -3.46 18.57 -10.30
C GLU A 277 -2.46 19.56 -10.88
N GLU A 278 -1.66 20.24 -10.05
CA GLU A 278 -0.58 21.12 -10.49
C GLU A 278 0.43 20.37 -11.36
N ALA A 279 0.91 19.21 -10.90
CA ALA A 279 1.82 18.37 -11.69
C ALA A 279 1.20 17.90 -13.03
N PHE A 280 -0.10 17.61 -13.03
CA PHE A 280 -0.83 17.26 -14.26
C PHE A 280 -0.98 18.46 -15.20
N GLN A 281 -1.30 19.64 -14.67
CA GLN A 281 -1.41 20.89 -15.43
C GLN A 281 -0.06 21.27 -16.04
N GLU A 282 1.03 21.14 -15.29
CA GLU A 282 2.39 21.34 -15.79
C GLU A 282 2.72 20.37 -16.93
N TRP A 283 2.29 19.11 -16.82
CA TRP A 283 2.52 18.10 -17.87
C TRP A 283 1.70 18.35 -19.16
N VAL A 284 0.42 18.73 -19.03
CA VAL A 284 -0.49 18.92 -20.18
C VAL A 284 -0.33 20.30 -20.80
N SER A 285 -0.03 21.31 -19.99
CA SER A 285 0.13 22.71 -20.38
C SER A 285 1.44 23.25 -19.80
N PRO A 286 2.60 22.77 -20.28
CA PRO A 286 3.87 23.33 -19.84
C PRO A 286 3.83 24.83 -20.16
N ALA A 287 3.90 25.66 -19.11
CA ALA A 287 4.01 27.10 -19.30
C ALA A 287 5.17 27.30 -20.28
N ALA A 288 4.91 28.03 -21.37
CA ALA A 288 5.99 28.41 -22.27
C ALA A 288 6.97 29.21 -21.40
N GLU A 289 8.12 28.61 -21.08
CA GLU A 289 9.18 29.25 -20.29
C GLU A 289 9.40 30.67 -20.86
N GLU A 290 9.06 31.70 -20.08
CA GLU A 290 9.37 33.10 -20.39
C GLU A 290 10.81 33.44 -20.00
#